data_AF-A0A8S3ZNC1-F1
#
_entry.id   AF-A0A8S3ZNC1-F1
#
_cell.length_a   1.000
_cell.length_b   1.000
_cell.length_c   1.000
_cell.angle_alpha   90.00
_cell.angle_beta   90.00
_cell.angle_gamma   90.00
#
_symmetry.space_group_name_H-M   'P 1'
#
loop_
_entity.id
_entity.type
_entity.pdbx_description
1 polymer ?
#
loop_
_entity_poly.entity_id
_entity_poly.type
_entity_poly.pdbx_seq_one_letter_code
_entity_poly.pdbx_strand_id
1 'polypeptide(L)'
;NITTVKLFHVFSNITTVKLFHVFSNITTVKLFHVFSNITTVKLFHVFSNITTVKLFHVFSNITAVKLFHVFSNITTVKLFHVFSNITTVKLFHVFSNITTVKLFHVFSNITTV
;
A
#
# COMPACT_ATOMS: atom_id res chain seq x y z
N ASN A 1 6.03 -14.99 -10.41
CA ASN A 1 4.96 -14.31 -11.15
C ASN A 1 3.68 -15.09 -11.06
N ILE A 2 2.62 -14.50 -10.52
CA ILE A 2 1.27 -15.07 -10.64
C ILE A 2 0.64 -14.46 -11.88
N THR A 3 0.16 -15.31 -12.80
CA THR A 3 -0.33 -14.87 -14.11
C THR A 3 -1.69 -14.18 -14.00
N THR A 4 -2.64 -14.76 -13.25
CA THR A 4 -3.95 -14.16 -13.05
C THR A 4 -4.49 -14.46 -11.66
N VAL A 5 -4.90 -13.42 -10.93
CA VAL A 5 -5.49 -13.51 -9.59
C VAL A 5 -6.85 -12.80 -9.60
N LYS A 6 -7.89 -13.41 -9.04
CA LYS A 6 -9.16 -12.68 -8.84
C LYS A 6 -9.04 -11.70 -7.67
N LEU A 7 -8.49 -12.16 -6.56
CA LEU A 7 -8.41 -11.42 -5.30
C LEU A 7 -7.03 -11.58 -4.66
N PHE A 8 -6.35 -10.47 -4.40
CA PHE A 8 -5.16 -10.44 -3.56
C PHE A 8 -5.46 -9.53 -2.37
N HIS A 9 -5.47 -10.11 -1.17
CA HIS A 9 -5.78 -9.39 0.06
C HIS A 9 -4.75 -9.69 1.14
N VAL A 10 -4.30 -8.62 1.80
CA VAL A 10 -3.57 -8.69 3.06
C VAL A 10 -4.31 -7.85 4.08
N PHE A 11 -4.63 -8.46 5.22
CA PHE A 11 -5.23 -7.78 6.37
C PHE A 11 -4.35 -8.02 7.58
N SER A 12 -3.96 -6.96 8.27
CA SER A 12 -3.16 -7.04 9.48
C SER A 12 -3.69 -6.13 10.58
N ASN A 13 -3.76 -6.67 11.80
CA ASN A 13 -4.02 -5.92 13.02
C ASN A 13 -2.93 -6.28 14.03
N ILE A 14 -2.01 -5.36 14.29
CA ILE A 14 -0.75 -5.66 14.98
C ILE A 14 -0.48 -4.59 16.03
N THR A 15 -0.21 -4.99 17.27
CA THR A 15 0.22 -4.04 18.31
C THR A 15 1.63 -3.54 18.03
N THR A 16 2.61 -4.44 17.99
CA THR A 16 4.02 -4.06 17.79
C THR A 16 4.70 -5.02 16.84
N VAL A 17 5.42 -4.48 15.85
CA VAL A 17 6.26 -5.27 14.96
C VAL A 17 7.50 -4.50 14.55
N LYS A 18 8.64 -5.16 14.40
CA LYS A 18 9.84 -4.49 13.88
C LYS A 18 9.68 -4.17 12.39
N LEU A 19 9.13 -5.10 11.62
CA LEU A 19 9.09 -5.06 10.17
C LEU A 19 7.76 -5.58 9.64
N PHE A 20 7.07 -4.76 8.85
CA PHE A 20 5.89 -5.17 8.10
C PHE A 20 6.16 -4.97 6.61
N HIS A 21 6.14 -6.06 5.84
CA HIS A 21 6.36 -6.06 4.41
C HIS A 21 5.23 -6.78 3.67
N VAL A 22 4.75 -6.14 2.61
CA VAL A 22 3.95 -6.80 1.58
C VAL A 22 4.65 -6.61 0.25
N PHE A 23 4.98 -7.71 -0.42
CA PHE A 23 5.55 -7.71 -1.76
C PHE A 23 4.66 -8.50 -2.70
N SER A 24 4.39 -7.95 -3.88
CA SER A 24 3.59 -8.62 -4.89
C SER A 24 4.11 -8.34 -6.30
N ASN A 25 4.09 -9.38 -7.14
CA ASN A 25 4.40 -9.29 -8.57
C ASN A 25 3.36 -10.12 -9.36
N ILE A 26 2.38 -9.43 -9.94
CA ILE A 26 1.16 -10.03 -10.50
C ILE A 26 0.92 -9.48 -11.90
N THR A 27 0.69 -10.33 -12.89
CA THR A 27 0.38 -9.83 -14.23
C THR A 27 -1.03 -9.23 -14.27
N THR A 28 -2.05 -9.99 -13.88
CA THR A 28 -3.44 -9.48 -13.86
C THR A 28 -4.12 -9.74 -12.53
N VAL A 29 -4.73 -8.72 -11.92
CA VAL A 29 -5.55 -8.86 -10.72
C VAL A 29 -6.83 -8.04 -10.78
N LYS A 30 -7.97 -8.61 -10.41
CA LYS A 30 -9.21 -7.79 -10.36
C LYS A 30 -9.17 -6.85 -9.16
N LEU A 31 -8.84 -7.36 -7.97
CA LEU A 31 -8.85 -6.63 -6.72
C LEU A 31 -7.55 -6.87 -5.95
N PHE A 32 -6.77 -5.81 -5.73
CA PHE A 32 -5.57 -5.83 -4.92
C PHE A 32 -5.77 -4.91 -3.72
N HIS A 33 -5.94 -5.46 -2.52
CA HIS A 33 -6.04 -4.65 -1.31
C HIS A 33 -5.02 -5.03 -0.25
N VAL A 34 -4.42 -4.02 0.36
CA VAL A 34 -3.63 -4.15 1.58
C VAL A 34 -4.25 -3.26 2.64
N PHE A 35 -4.64 -3.84 3.76
CA PHE A 35 -5.19 -3.15 4.92
C PHE A 35 -4.35 -3.44 6.15
N SER A 36 -3.91 -2.39 6.82
CA SER A 36 -3.06 -2.50 8.00
C SER A 36 -3.50 -1.56 9.09
N ASN A 37 -3.73 -2.10 10.28
CA ASN A 37 -3.93 -1.35 11.52
C ASN A 37 -2.80 -1.70 12.49
N ILE A 38 -1.89 -0.76 12.76
CA ILE A 38 -0.66 -1.05 13.50
C ILE A 38 -0.42 0.01 14.58
N THR A 39 -0.22 -0.38 15.83
CA THR A 39 0.11 0.61 16.88
C THR A 39 1.55 1.08 16.73
N THR A 40 2.52 0.18 16.63
CA THR A 40 3.94 0.56 16.50
C THR A 40 4.68 -0.33 15.50
N VAL A 41 5.35 0.32 14.55
CA VAL A 41 6.22 -0.38 13.60
C VAL A 41 7.48 0.39 13.28
N LYS A 42 8.66 -0.26 13.28
CA LYS A 42 9.88 0.45 12.85
C LYS A 42 9.85 0.71 11.36
N LEU A 43 9.52 -0.30 10.57
CA LEU A 43 9.57 -0.27 9.10
C LEU A 43 8.29 -0.85 8.51
N PHE A 44 7.53 -0.02 7.79
CA PHE A 44 6.35 -0.43 7.05
C PHE A 44 6.57 -0.23 5.55
N HIS A 45 6.45 -1.30 4.78
CA HIS A 45 6.67 -1.27 3.33
C HIS A 45 5.61 -2.08 2.60
N VAL A 46 5.01 -1.48 1.59
CA VAL A 46 4.18 -2.17 0.61
C VAL A 46 4.78 -1.93 -0.77
N PHE A 47 5.15 -2.99 -1.46
CA PHE A 47 5.69 -2.95 -2.82
C PHE A 47 4.83 -3.80 -3.74
N SER A 48 4.37 -3.19 -4.83
CA SER A 48 3.50 -3.84 -5.81
C SER A 48 4.01 -3.59 -7.22
N ASN A 49 4.21 -4.66 -7.98
CA ASN A 49 4.44 -4.59 -9.42
C ASN A 49 3.31 -5.32 -10.15
N ILE A 50 2.47 -4.58 -10.86
CA ILE A 50 1.24 -5.11 -11.45
C ILE A 50 1.07 -4.65 -12.89
N THR A 51 0.86 -5.56 -13.85
CA THR A 51 0.57 -5.11 -15.23
C THR A 51 -0.82 -4.51 -15.31
N THR A 52 -1.85 -5.26 -14.92
CA THR A 52 -3.24 -4.83 -15.03
C THR A 52 -4.01 -5.05 -13.73
N VAL A 53 -4.65 -4.00 -13.21
CA VAL A 53 -5.54 -4.11 -12.05
C VAL A 53 -6.83 -3.30 -12.21
N LYS A 54 -7.98 -3.86 -11.80
CA LYS A 54 -9.21 -3.06 -11.77
C LYS A 54 -9.23 -2.13 -10.56
N LEU A 55 -9.10 -2.68 -9.35
CA LEU A 55 -9.07 -1.90 -8.11
C LEU A 55 -7.78 -2.17 -7.33
N PHE A 56 -7.03 -1.11 -7.07
CA PHE A 56 -5.84 -1.15 -6.22
C PHE A 56 -6.08 -0.26 -5.01
N HIS A 57 -6.01 -0.84 -3.81
CA HIS A 57 -6.16 -0.12 -2.56
C HIS A 57 -5.04 -0.46 -1.57
N VAL A 58 -4.44 0.56 -0.98
CA VAL A 58 -3.60 0.42 0.21
C VAL A 58 -4.16 1.33 1.29
N PHE A 59 -4.56 0.75 2.42
CA PHE A 59 -5.08 1.46 3.57
C PHE A 59 -4.22 1.16 4.79
N SER A 60 -3.69 2.20 5.42
CA SER A 60 -2.84 2.08 6.60
C SER A 60 -3.33 3.02 7.71
N ASN A 61 -3.59 2.48 8.88
CA ASN A 61 -3.82 3.23 10.12
C ASN A 61 -2.72 2.88 11.10
N ILE A 62 -1.82 3.83 11.38
CA ILE A 62 -0.60 3.57 12.16
C ILE A 62 -0.41 4.64 13.24
N THR A 63 -0.27 4.23 14.51
CA THR A 63 0.00 5.22 15.57
C THR A 63 1.44 5.73 15.48
N ALA A 64 2.44 4.84 15.47
CA ALA A 64 3.84 5.23 15.39
C ALA A 64 4.63 4.39 14.37
N VAL A 65 5.33 5.07 13.46
CA VAL A 65 6.23 4.43 12.51
C VAL A 65 7.51 5.22 12.28
N LYS A 66 8.67 4.54 12.19
CA LYS A 66 9.91 5.25 11.81
C LYS A 66 9.97 5.49 10.31
N LEU A 67 9.88 4.44 9.49
CA LEU A 67 9.86 4.55 8.03
C LEU A 67 8.57 3.92 7.47
N PHE A 68 7.83 4.71 6.69
CA PHE A 68 6.66 4.25 5.96
C PHE A 68 6.87 4.44 4.46
N HIS A 69 6.73 3.35 3.71
CA HIS A 69 6.91 3.34 2.27
C HIS A 69 5.78 2.56 1.58
N VAL A 70 5.17 3.16 0.57
CA VAL A 70 4.32 2.46 -0.39
C VAL A 70 4.89 2.72 -1.77
N PHE A 71 5.26 1.67 -2.48
CA PHE A 71 5.73 1.71 -3.85
C PHE A 71 4.81 0.88 -4.74
N SER A 72 4.33 1.48 -5.82
CA SER A 72 3.50 0.80 -6.81
C SER A 72 4.03 1.07 -8.21
N ASN A 73 4.29 0.03 -8.98
CA ASN A 73 4.54 0.10 -10.42
C ASN A 73 3.41 -0.61 -11.15
N ILE A 74 2.57 0.14 -11.86
CA ILE A 74 1.35 -0.37 -12.47
C ILE A 74 1.21 0.07 -13.93
N THR A 75 1.05 -0.84 -14.88
CA THR A 75 0.82 -0.41 -16.28
C THR A 75 -0.60 0.15 -16.44
N THR A 76 -1.61 -0.59 -16.01
CA THR A 76 -3.02 -0.20 -16.17
C THR A 76 -3.80 -0.40 -14.90
N VAL A 77 -4.45 0.68 -14.44
CA VAL A 77 -5.37 0.63 -13.29
C VAL A 77 -6.65 1.41 -13.55
N LYS A 78 -7.81 0.85 -13.17
CA LYS A 78 -9.05 1.64 -13.22
C LYS A 78 -9.12 2.58 -12.02
N LEU A 79 -9.11 2.05 -10.80
CA LEU A 79 -9.13 2.86 -9.57
C LEU A 79 -7.90 2.56 -8.72
N PHE A 80 -7.12 3.59 -8.44
CA PHE A 80 -5.94 3.52 -7.57
C PHE A 80 -6.15 4.42 -6.35
N HIS A 81 -5.99 3.82 -5.18
CA HIS A 81 -6.22 4.49 -3.92
C HIS A 81 -5.13 4.13 -2.90
N VAL A 82 -4.55 5.15 -2.30
CA VAL A 82 -3.69 5.00 -1.12
C VAL A 82 -4.20 5.92 -0.02
N PHE A 83 -4.56 5.34 1.12
CA PHE A 83 -5.05 6.05 2.29
C PHE A 83 -4.13 5.74 3.46
N SER A 84 -3.57 6.78 4.07
CA SER A 84 -2.71 6.66 5.24
C SER A 84 -3.17 7.60 6.35
N ASN A 85 -3.41 7.06 7.54
CA ASN A 85 -3.62 7.82 8.76
C ASN A 85 -2.49 7.47 9.73
N ILE A 86 -1.56 8.40 9.95
CA ILE A 86 -0.34 8.15 10.71
C ILE A 86 -0.13 9.23 11.76
N THR A 87 -0.17 8.85 13.04
CA THR A 87 -0.04 9.82 14.16
C THR A 87 1.42 10.24 14.41
N THR A 88 2.40 9.42 14.11
CA THR A 88 3.81 9.78 14.30
C THR A 88 4.65 9.09 13.26
N VAL A 89 5.34 9.88 12.43
CA VAL A 89 6.29 9.35 11.45
C VAL A 89 7.54 10.19 11.31
N LYS A 90 8.69 9.51 11.15
CA LYS A 90 9.95 10.18 10.81
C LYS A 90 10.14 10.36 9.31
N LEU A 91 9.86 9.32 8.51
CA LEU A 91 9.96 9.37 7.05
C LEU A 91 8.75 8.69 6.41
N PHE A 92 8.08 9.40 5.51
CA PHE A 92 6.90 8.93 4.78
C PHE A 92 7.11 9.10 3.29
N HIS A 93 6.95 8.02 2.54
CA HIS A 93 7.02 8.05 1.08
C HIS A 93 5.92 7.22 0.44
N VAL A 94 5.27 7.79 -0.56
CA VAL A 94 4.37 7.09 -1.46
C VAL A 94 4.83 7.37 -2.88
N PHE A 95 5.24 6.32 -3.58
CA PHE A 95 5.68 6.38 -4.97
C PHE A 95 4.77 5.51 -5.82
N SER A 96 4.26 6.08 -6.91
CA SER A 96 3.39 5.38 -7.85
C SER A 96 3.83 5.70 -9.27
N ASN A 97 4.32 4.69 -9.98
CA ASN A 97 4.58 4.76 -11.41
C ASN A 97 3.42 4.08 -12.13
N ILE A 98 2.56 4.87 -12.78
CA ILE A 98 1.34 4.38 -13.41
C ILE A 98 1.23 4.87 -14.84
N THR A 99 1.15 3.96 -15.81
CA THR A 99 1.04 4.34 -17.23
C THR A 99 -0.37 4.81 -17.59
N THR A 100 -1.40 4.10 -17.14
CA THR A 100 -2.80 4.48 -17.38
C THR A 100 -3.64 4.34 -16.12
N VAL A 101 -4.38 5.40 -15.79
CA VAL A 101 -5.28 5.45 -14.64
C VAL A 101 -6.57 6.18 -14.97
N LYS A 102 -7.72 5.65 -14.54
CA LYS A 102 -9.00 6.37 -14.64
C LYS A 102 -9.26 7.25 -13.42
N LEU A 103 -9.01 6.74 -12.22
CA LEU A 103 -9.13 7.49 -10.97
C LEU A 103 -7.94 7.21 -10.08
N PHE A 104 -7.33 8.29 -9.60
CA PHE A 104 -6.17 8.25 -8.73
C PHE A 104 -6.44 9.10 -7.50
N HIS A 105 -6.40 8.50 -6.32
CA HIS A 105 -6.51 9.21 -5.06
C HIS A 105 -5.39 8.79 -4.11
N VAL A 106 -4.75 9.78 -3.52
CA VAL A 106 -3.86 9.60 -2.38
C VAL A 106 -4.32 10.56 -1.30
N PHE A 107 -4.70 10.00 -0.15
CA PHE A 107 -5.05 10.77 1.02
C PHE A 107 -4.13 10.36 2.16
N SER A 108 -3.54 11.35 2.82
CA SER A 108 -2.61 11.13 3.92
C SER A 108 -2.88 12.14 5.02
N ASN A 109 -3.24 11.65 6.20
CA ASN A 109 -3.29 12.44 7.43
C ASN A 109 -2.08 12.02 8.27
N ILE A 110 -1.07 12.89 8.33
CA ILE A 110 0.24 12.56 8.90
C ILE A 110 0.67 13.64 9.86
N THR A 111 1.08 13.24 11.06
CA THR A 111 1.84 14.10 11.96
C THR A 111 3.29 13.64 11.98
N THR A 112 4.18 14.51 11.52
CA THR A 112 5.64 14.29 11.53
C THR A 112 6.25 14.83 12.80
N VAL A 113 7.24 14.13 13.36
CA VAL A 113 8.04 14.56 14.54
C VAL A 113 9.52 14.65 14.22
#